data_AF-A0A383B1C1-F1
#
_entry.id   AF-A0A383B1C1-F1
#
_cell.length_a   1.000
_cell.length_b   1.000
_cell.length_c   1.000
_cell.angle_alpha   90.00
_cell.angle_beta   90.00
_cell.angle_gamma   90.00
#
_symmetry.space_group_name_H-M   'P 1'
#
loop_
_entity.id
_entity.type
_entity.pdbx_description
1 polymer ?
#
loop_
_entity_poly.entity_id
_entity_poly.type
_entity_poly.pdbx_seq_one_letter_code
_entity_poly.pdbx_strand_id
1 'polypeptide(L)'
;MSYDLTDDAEQPDGPKLPGISAVALLRARNGCIIAIGLLSAFLILWWLRMAYTDLLWYSELGYRDVFTKILVIKIWLFIGGTVMTSASLMINFYFTFRFSRGPSSLPINEDTMRLLRAMLVAAVFITVLTAAPVFGSAAAGRWETFLLFLNKVSFGVSDAEFGKDLSFFIVTLQMLNFIQNWVMGILIVSVVMSLFLYAGIYGLRGLNFVLAPRMLKHIGILGGLL
;
A
#
# COMPACT_ATOMS: atom_id res chain seq x y z
N MET A 1 -33.59 -56.13 30.77
CA MET A 1 -32.98 -55.59 29.53
C MET A 1 -32.29 -54.30 29.94
N SER A 2 -30.99 -54.37 30.25
CA SER A 2 -30.19 -53.18 30.58
C SER A 2 -29.74 -52.55 29.28
N TYR A 3 -30.17 -51.32 29.02
CA TYR A 3 -29.67 -50.54 27.90
C TYR A 3 -28.26 -50.07 28.26
N ASP A 4 -27.28 -50.46 27.44
CA ASP A 4 -25.90 -50.00 27.54
C ASP A 4 -25.80 -48.65 26.84
N LEU A 5 -25.62 -47.57 27.61
CA LEU A 5 -25.62 -46.17 27.14
C LEU A 5 -24.19 -45.65 26.89
N THR A 6 -23.19 -46.54 26.83
CA THR A 6 -21.78 -46.15 26.63
C THR A 6 -21.36 -46.06 25.16
N ASP A 7 -22.20 -46.50 24.22
CA ASP A 7 -21.89 -46.52 22.79
C ASP A 7 -22.24 -45.19 22.07
N ASP A 8 -22.90 -44.27 22.78
CA ASP A 8 -23.44 -43.01 22.25
C ASP A 8 -22.37 -41.91 22.14
N ALA A 9 -21.13 -42.18 22.61
CA ALA A 9 -20.06 -41.20 22.74
C ALA A 9 -19.13 -41.10 21.51
N GLU A 10 -19.28 -41.97 20.50
CA GLU A 10 -18.56 -41.82 19.24
C GLU A 10 -19.22 -40.73 18.38
N GLN A 11 -18.85 -39.48 18.66
CA GLN A 11 -19.18 -38.36 17.80
C GLN A 11 -18.60 -38.65 16.40
N PRO A 12 -19.43 -38.72 15.34
CA PRO A 12 -18.96 -39.10 14.02
C PRO A 12 -17.83 -38.17 13.57
N ASP A 13 -16.73 -38.76 13.11
CA ASP A 13 -15.62 -38.05 12.48
C ASP A 13 -16.20 -36.99 11.53
N GLY A 14 -16.02 -35.71 11.87
CA GLY A 14 -16.51 -34.61 11.06
C GLY A 14 -16.02 -34.74 9.62
N PRO A 15 -16.76 -34.23 8.62
CA PRO A 15 -16.40 -34.37 7.21
C PRO A 15 -14.95 -33.91 6.98
N LYS A 16 -14.09 -34.85 6.58
CA LYS A 16 -12.69 -34.56 6.23
C LYS A 16 -12.70 -33.65 5.01
N LEU A 17 -12.42 -32.36 5.21
CA LEU A 17 -12.26 -31.40 4.12
C LEU A 17 -11.26 -31.97 3.11
N PRO A 18 -11.53 -31.89 1.80
CA PRO A 18 -10.61 -32.41 0.79
C PRO A 18 -9.24 -31.77 0.98
N GLY A 19 -8.22 -32.59 1.23
CA GLY A 19 -6.85 -32.13 1.42
C GLY A 19 -6.35 -31.48 0.13
N ILE A 20 -6.11 -30.17 0.15
CA ILE A 20 -5.51 -29.49 -0.99
C ILE A 20 -4.10 -30.04 -1.17
N SER A 21 -3.85 -30.70 -2.29
CA SER A 21 -2.52 -31.29 -2.55
C SER A 21 -1.47 -30.18 -2.66
N ALA A 22 -0.30 -30.39 -2.05
CA ALA A 22 0.82 -29.46 -2.13
C ALA A 22 1.20 -29.14 -3.59
N VAL A 23 1.03 -30.12 -4.48
CA VAL A 23 1.24 -29.98 -5.93
C VAL A 23 0.25 -28.99 -6.55
N ALA A 24 -1.02 -29.02 -6.16
CA ALA A 24 -2.03 -28.07 -6.63
C ALA A 24 -1.73 -26.64 -6.15
N LEU A 25 -1.29 -26.46 -4.89
CA LEU A 25 -0.89 -25.15 -4.36
C LEU A 25 0.34 -24.58 -5.07
N LEU A 26 1.36 -25.41 -5.31
CA LEU A 26 2.56 -24.99 -6.06
C LEU A 26 2.22 -24.62 -7.50
N ARG A 27 1.34 -25.39 -8.16
CA ARG A 27 0.86 -25.09 -9.52
C ARG A 27 0.08 -23.77 -9.55
N ALA A 28 -0.81 -23.54 -8.60
CA ALA A 28 -1.56 -22.28 -8.49
C ALA A 28 -0.63 -21.09 -8.23
N ARG A 29 0.31 -21.21 -7.28
CA ARG A 29 1.31 -20.18 -6.99
C ARG A 29 2.14 -19.83 -8.23
N ASN A 30 2.68 -20.84 -8.91
CA ASN A 30 3.49 -20.63 -10.10
C ASN A 30 2.64 -20.03 -11.23
N GLY A 31 1.38 -20.46 -11.37
CA GLY A 31 0.42 -19.88 -12.30
C GLY A 31 0.17 -18.39 -12.02
N CYS A 32 -0.06 -18.01 -10.76
CA CYS A 32 -0.21 -16.61 -10.36
C CYS A 32 1.06 -15.79 -10.63
N ILE A 33 2.25 -16.31 -10.32
CA ILE A 33 3.52 -15.63 -10.60
C ILE A 33 3.70 -15.40 -12.10
N ILE A 34 3.41 -16.41 -12.93
CA ILE A 34 3.47 -16.31 -14.38
C ILE A 34 2.45 -15.29 -14.89
N ALA A 35 1.21 -15.34 -14.41
CA ALA A 35 0.16 -14.41 -14.82
C ALA A 35 0.51 -12.96 -14.46
N ILE A 36 1.01 -12.71 -13.23
CA ILE A 36 1.49 -11.39 -12.80
C ILE A 36 2.68 -10.96 -13.66
N GLY A 37 3.65 -11.83 -13.91
CA GLY A 37 4.82 -11.53 -14.74
C GLY A 37 4.42 -11.17 -16.18
N LEU A 38 3.50 -11.91 -16.79
CA LEU A 38 2.98 -11.62 -18.13
C LEU A 38 2.19 -10.31 -18.16
N LEU A 39 1.35 -10.06 -17.16
CA LEU A 39 0.61 -8.80 -17.05
C LEU A 39 1.56 -7.61 -16.90
N SER A 40 2.55 -7.71 -16.02
CA SER A 40 3.57 -6.68 -15.83
C SER A 40 4.37 -6.45 -17.13
N ALA A 41 4.80 -7.51 -17.81
CA ALA A 41 5.51 -7.39 -19.08
C ALA A 41 4.65 -6.70 -20.15
N PHE A 42 3.37 -7.07 -20.26
CA PHE A 42 2.43 -6.42 -21.17
C PHE A 42 2.27 -4.92 -20.88
N LEU A 43 2.07 -4.55 -19.61
CA LEU A 43 1.94 -3.15 -19.19
C LEU A 43 3.20 -2.33 -19.47
N ILE A 44 4.37 -2.92 -19.20
CA ILE A 44 5.67 -2.29 -19.45
C ILE A 44 5.87 -2.07 -20.96
N LEU A 45 5.62 -3.08 -21.78
CA LEU A 45 5.73 -2.97 -23.25
C LEU A 45 4.75 -1.95 -23.82
N TRP A 46 3.51 -1.93 -23.31
CA TRP A 46 2.51 -0.95 -23.71
C TRP A 46 2.94 0.48 -23.40
N TRP A 47 3.50 0.70 -22.20
CA TRP A 47 4.05 1.99 -21.80
C TRP A 47 5.30 2.37 -22.63
N LEU A 48 6.23 1.43 -22.84
CA LEU A 48 7.43 1.67 -23.66
C LEU A 48 7.06 2.09 -25.08
N ARG A 49 6.05 1.44 -25.68
CA ARG A 49 5.55 1.80 -27.00
C ARG A 49 5.11 3.25 -27.04
N MET A 50 4.30 3.71 -26.07
CA MET A 50 3.86 5.11 -26.01
C MET A 50 5.03 6.07 -25.81
N ALA A 51 5.93 5.77 -24.85
CA ALA A 51 7.09 6.60 -24.59
C ALA A 51 8.04 6.69 -25.80
N TYR A 52 8.17 5.62 -26.57
CA TYR A 52 8.98 5.60 -27.80
C TYR A 52 8.34 6.43 -28.92
N THR A 53 7.02 6.34 -29.09
CA THR A 53 6.30 7.18 -30.05
C THR A 53 6.46 8.67 -29.72
N ASP A 54 6.30 9.03 -28.44
CA ASP A 54 6.51 10.41 -27.99
C ASP A 54 7.96 10.86 -28.18
N LEU A 55 8.93 10.01 -27.86
CA LEU A 55 10.36 10.31 -28.07
C LEU A 55 10.66 10.64 -29.53
N LEU A 56 10.13 9.84 -30.47
CA LEU A 56 10.32 10.08 -31.90
C LEU A 56 9.68 11.41 -32.32
N TRP A 57 8.44 11.66 -31.89
CA TRP A 57 7.74 12.91 -32.19
C TRP A 57 8.48 14.15 -31.66
N TYR A 58 8.94 14.13 -30.40
CA TYR A 58 9.73 15.22 -29.83
C TYR A 58 11.08 15.40 -30.53
N SER A 59 11.68 14.31 -31.04
CA SER A 59 12.93 14.40 -31.78
C SER A 59 12.78 15.05 -33.15
N GLU A 60 11.70 14.76 -33.88
CA GLU A 60 11.39 15.40 -35.17
C GLU A 60 11.16 16.91 -35.03
N LEU A 61 10.64 17.35 -33.89
CA LEU A 61 10.45 18.77 -33.58
C LEU A 61 11.69 19.46 -33.01
N GLY A 62 12.80 18.74 -32.82
CA GLY A 62 14.02 19.27 -32.19
C GLY A 62 13.93 19.48 -30.68
N TYR A 63 12.88 19.00 -30.02
CA TYR A 63 12.63 19.15 -28.57
C TYR A 63 12.91 17.87 -27.76
N ARG A 64 13.81 17.01 -28.24
CA ARG A 64 14.18 15.76 -27.56
C ARG A 64 14.61 15.97 -26.09
N ASP A 65 15.33 17.04 -25.81
CA ASP A 65 15.78 17.38 -24.45
C ASP A 65 14.61 17.70 -23.49
N VAL A 66 13.51 18.23 -24.01
CA VAL A 66 12.31 18.49 -23.21
C VAL A 66 11.66 17.17 -22.79
N PHE A 67 11.48 16.24 -23.74
CA PHE A 67 10.91 14.93 -23.44
C PHE A 67 11.76 14.14 -22.45
N THR A 68 13.09 14.13 -22.62
CA THR A 68 13.98 13.42 -21.68
C THR A 68 13.90 14.01 -20.28
N LYS A 69 13.83 15.34 -20.13
CA LYS A 69 13.59 15.98 -18.83
C LYS A 69 12.24 15.56 -18.21
N ILE A 70 11.16 15.56 -18.99
CA ILE A 70 9.84 15.12 -18.53
C ILE A 70 9.87 13.65 -18.09
N LEU A 71 10.52 12.78 -18.85
CA LEU A 71 10.62 11.36 -18.54
C LEU A 71 11.42 11.13 -17.25
N VAL A 72 12.56 11.79 -17.11
CA VAL A 72 13.43 11.69 -15.95
C VAL A 72 12.69 12.16 -14.69
N ILE A 73 12.01 13.30 -14.72
CA ILE A 73 11.27 13.78 -13.54
C ILE A 73 10.13 12.83 -13.17
N LYS A 74 9.40 12.28 -14.14
CA LYS A 74 8.34 11.29 -13.89
C LYS A 74 8.88 10.04 -13.21
N ILE A 75 10.02 9.53 -13.68
CA ILE A 75 10.69 8.35 -13.09
C ILE A 75 11.15 8.66 -11.66
N TRP A 76 11.79 9.80 -11.43
CA TRP A 76 12.23 10.20 -10.09
C TRP A 76 11.06 10.36 -9.11
N LEU A 77 9.97 11.00 -9.52
CA LEU A 77 8.78 11.16 -8.69
C LEU A 77 8.10 9.82 -8.42
N PHE A 78 8.05 8.93 -9.42
CA PHE A 78 7.53 7.58 -9.24
C PHE A 78 8.33 6.80 -8.20
N ILE A 79 9.66 6.74 -8.35
CA ILE A 79 10.56 6.01 -7.45
C ILE A 79 10.51 6.65 -6.06
N GLY A 80 10.68 7.97 -5.97
CA GLY A 80 10.67 8.70 -4.70
C GLY A 80 9.35 8.54 -3.95
N GLY A 81 8.21 8.72 -4.63
CA GLY A 81 6.89 8.53 -4.05
C GLY A 81 6.64 7.09 -3.60
N THR A 82 7.07 6.10 -4.39
CA THR A 82 6.96 4.67 -4.04
C THR A 82 7.79 4.34 -2.81
N VAL A 83 9.05 4.78 -2.77
CA VAL A 83 9.96 4.53 -1.64
C VAL A 83 9.44 5.19 -0.37
N MET A 84 9.00 6.44 -0.45
CA MET A 84 8.51 7.20 0.70
C MET A 84 7.20 6.61 1.25
N THR A 85 6.29 6.17 0.37
CA THR A 85 5.06 5.49 0.79
C THR A 85 5.35 4.12 1.39
N SER A 86 6.23 3.33 0.76
CA SER A 86 6.64 2.02 1.26
C SER A 86 7.27 2.13 2.65
N ALA A 87 8.20 3.08 2.84
CA ALA A 87 8.82 3.34 4.14
C ALA A 87 7.77 3.71 5.21
N SER A 88 6.86 4.62 4.89
CA SER A 88 5.78 5.04 5.80
C SER A 88 4.90 3.87 6.21
N LEU A 89 4.45 3.05 5.26
CA LEU A 89 3.62 1.87 5.53
C LEU A 89 4.38 0.80 6.32
N MET A 90 5.65 0.53 5.99
CA MET A 90 6.49 -0.43 6.72
C MET A 90 6.69 -0.02 8.18
N ILE A 91 6.94 1.27 8.44
CA ILE A 91 7.05 1.82 9.80
C ILE A 91 5.72 1.64 10.54
N ASN A 92 4.61 2.02 9.92
CA ASN A 92 3.27 1.85 10.50
C ASN A 92 2.97 0.38 10.85
N PHE A 93 3.23 -0.54 9.92
CA PHE A 93 3.01 -1.98 10.14
C PHE A 93 3.94 -2.58 11.19
N TYR A 94 5.19 -2.12 11.27
CA TYR A 94 6.10 -2.49 12.35
C TYR A 94 5.51 -2.16 13.72
N PHE A 95 4.98 -0.94 13.90
CA PHE A 95 4.34 -0.53 15.15
C PHE A 95 3.06 -1.32 15.42
N THR A 96 2.23 -1.56 14.41
CA THR A 96 1.03 -2.40 14.52
C THR A 96 1.38 -3.80 15.03
N PHE A 97 2.34 -4.49 14.41
CA PHE A 97 2.77 -5.81 14.90
C PHE A 97 3.39 -5.74 16.30
N ARG A 98 4.17 -4.69 16.61
CA ARG A 98 4.81 -4.51 17.92
C ARG A 98 3.79 -4.34 19.04
N PHE A 99 2.75 -3.55 18.83
CA PHE A 99 1.70 -3.27 19.81
C PHE A 99 0.67 -4.38 19.91
N SER A 100 0.49 -5.16 18.85
CA SER A 100 -0.36 -6.32 18.89
C SER A 100 0.22 -7.51 19.62
N ARG A 101 1.50 -7.57 20.06
CA ARG A 101 2.04 -8.76 20.76
C ARG A 101 1.31 -9.02 22.09
N GLY A 102 0.86 -10.25 22.31
CA GLY A 102 0.18 -10.68 23.53
C GLY A 102 -0.16 -12.19 23.52
N PRO A 103 -0.53 -12.78 24.67
CA PRO A 103 -0.87 -14.19 24.78
C PRO A 103 -2.07 -14.55 23.90
N SER A 104 -2.05 -15.73 23.27
CA SER A 104 -3.20 -16.30 22.56
C SER A 104 -3.98 -17.20 23.51
N SER A 105 -5.29 -16.97 23.64
CA SER A 105 -6.19 -17.77 24.47
C SER A 105 -6.88 -18.90 23.71
N LEU A 106 -6.74 -18.96 22.38
CA LEU A 106 -7.33 -20.02 21.56
C LEU A 106 -6.50 -21.31 21.61
N PRO A 107 -7.13 -22.48 21.81
CA PRO A 107 -6.51 -23.78 21.62
C PRO A 107 -6.41 -24.11 20.12
N ILE A 108 -5.64 -23.31 19.36
CA ILE A 108 -5.36 -23.56 17.95
C ILE A 108 -4.07 -24.37 17.82
N ASN A 109 -4.08 -25.37 16.94
CA ASN A 109 -2.88 -26.12 16.56
C ASN A 109 -1.76 -25.18 16.06
N GLU A 110 -0.52 -25.41 16.50
CA GLU A 110 0.66 -24.59 16.16
C GLU A 110 0.84 -24.38 14.65
N ASP A 111 0.54 -25.40 13.85
CA ASP A 111 0.67 -25.31 12.38
C ASP A 111 -0.37 -24.36 11.76
N THR A 112 -1.60 -24.35 12.27
CA THR A 112 -2.65 -23.40 11.84
C THR A 112 -2.27 -21.96 12.23
N MET A 113 -1.69 -21.75 13.41
CA MET A 113 -1.22 -20.43 13.85
C MET A 113 -0.06 -19.92 12.98
N ARG A 114 0.88 -20.78 12.58
CA ARG A 114 1.96 -20.44 11.65
C ARG A 114 1.42 -20.03 10.29
N LEU A 115 0.46 -20.79 9.73
CA LEU A 115 -0.16 -20.48 8.45
C LEU A 115 -0.86 -19.12 8.46
N LEU A 116 -1.64 -18.84 9.50
CA LEU A 116 -2.39 -17.58 9.62
C LEU A 116 -1.47 -16.36 9.78
N ARG A 117 -0.36 -16.50 10.53
CA ARG A 117 0.67 -15.46 10.60
C ARG A 117 1.34 -15.25 9.24
N ALA A 118 1.64 -16.32 8.51
CA ALA A 118 2.20 -16.21 7.16
C ALA A 118 1.25 -15.50 6.20
N MET A 119 -0.06 -15.76 6.28
CA MET A 119 -1.08 -15.06 5.51
C MET A 119 -1.15 -13.56 5.85
N LEU A 120 -1.07 -13.19 7.13
CA LEU A 120 -1.03 -11.78 7.54
C LEU A 120 0.21 -11.06 7.01
N VAL A 121 1.39 -11.68 7.11
CA VAL A 121 2.63 -11.11 6.57
C VAL A 121 2.56 -10.99 5.04
N ALA A 122 2.01 -11.99 4.36
CA ALA A 122 1.78 -11.94 2.92
C ALA A 122 0.80 -10.81 2.55
N ALA A 123 -0.29 -10.63 3.30
CA ALA A 123 -1.25 -9.54 3.09
C ALA A 123 -0.57 -8.17 3.24
N VAL A 124 0.24 -7.98 4.28
CA VAL A 124 1.04 -6.75 4.47
C VAL A 124 1.97 -6.51 3.27
N PHE A 125 2.70 -7.53 2.84
CA PHE A 125 3.61 -7.42 1.71
C PHE A 125 2.87 -7.04 0.42
N ILE A 126 1.74 -7.69 0.15
CA ILE A 126 0.88 -7.39 -1.00
C ILE A 126 0.34 -5.96 -0.92
N THR A 127 -0.09 -5.50 0.25
CA THR A 127 -0.55 -4.11 0.44
C THR A 127 0.57 -3.12 0.13
N VAL A 128 1.78 -3.31 0.67
CA VAL A 128 2.90 -2.40 0.37
C VAL A 128 3.25 -2.44 -1.12
N LEU A 129 3.32 -3.64 -1.71
CA LEU A 129 3.67 -3.84 -3.11
C LEU A 129 2.66 -3.22 -4.09
N THR A 130 1.39 -3.13 -3.70
CA THR A 130 0.33 -2.55 -4.54
C THR A 130 0.08 -1.08 -4.24
N ALA A 131 0.00 -0.68 -2.96
CA ALA A 131 -0.30 0.70 -2.59
C ALA A 131 0.87 1.65 -2.88
N ALA A 132 2.12 1.26 -2.61
CA ALA A 132 3.26 2.17 -2.77
C ALA A 132 3.45 2.64 -4.23
N PRO A 133 3.42 1.76 -5.26
CA PRO A 133 3.48 2.21 -6.65
C PRO A 133 2.30 3.08 -7.08
N VAL A 134 1.11 2.91 -6.49
CA VAL A 134 -0.06 3.76 -6.77
C VAL A 134 0.21 5.20 -6.32
N PHE A 135 0.72 5.39 -5.10
CA PHE A 135 1.10 6.72 -4.61
C PHE A 135 2.30 7.30 -5.37
N GLY A 136 3.27 6.47 -5.78
CA GLY A 136 4.35 6.86 -6.67
C GLY A 136 3.84 7.34 -8.03
N SER A 137 2.90 6.61 -8.62
CA SER A 137 2.26 7.00 -9.89
C SER A 137 1.48 8.31 -9.75
N ALA A 138 0.78 8.52 -8.64
CA ALA A 138 0.09 9.77 -8.36
C ALA A 138 1.06 10.97 -8.29
N ALA A 139 2.24 10.79 -7.69
CA ALA A 139 3.29 11.79 -7.67
C ALA A 139 3.88 12.05 -9.06
N ALA A 140 4.18 10.99 -9.83
CA ALA A 140 4.66 11.11 -11.20
C ALA A 140 3.66 11.81 -12.13
N GLY A 141 2.35 11.65 -11.90
CA GLY A 141 1.30 12.35 -12.62
C GLY A 141 1.28 13.86 -12.38
N ARG A 142 1.91 14.35 -11.29
CA ARG A 142 2.00 15.78 -10.95
C ARG A 142 3.36 16.40 -11.32
N TRP A 143 4.06 15.80 -12.27
CA TRP A 143 5.37 16.25 -12.74
C TRP A 143 5.40 17.74 -13.15
N GLU A 144 4.32 18.26 -13.75
CA GLU A 144 4.20 19.67 -14.15
C GLU A 144 4.26 20.59 -12.93
N THR A 145 3.48 20.30 -11.89
CA THR A 145 3.45 21.07 -10.64
C THR A 145 4.83 21.07 -9.97
N PHE A 146 5.53 19.93 -9.97
CA PHE A 146 6.90 19.85 -9.43
C PHE A 146 7.90 20.67 -10.24
N LEU A 147 7.90 20.53 -11.57
CA LEU A 147 8.82 21.31 -12.42
C LEU A 147 8.55 22.80 -12.32
N LEU A 148 7.28 23.21 -12.32
CA LEU A 148 6.87 24.60 -12.16
C LEU A 148 7.30 25.15 -10.81
N PHE A 149 7.18 24.37 -9.73
CA PHE A 149 7.64 24.77 -8.40
C PHE A 149 9.16 24.95 -8.32
N LEU A 150 9.93 24.02 -8.89
CA LEU A 150 11.39 24.07 -8.91
C LEU A 150 11.95 25.21 -9.77
N ASN A 151 11.23 25.57 -10.84
CA ASN A 151 11.62 26.61 -11.78
C ASN A 151 10.71 27.84 -11.68
N LYS A 152 10.11 28.09 -10.52
CA LYS A 152 9.15 29.19 -10.34
C LYS A 152 9.82 30.55 -10.54
N VAL A 153 9.10 31.47 -11.15
CA VAL A 153 9.52 32.86 -11.38
C VAL A 153 8.51 33.79 -10.70
N SER A 154 9.00 34.89 -10.12
CA SER A 154 8.13 35.93 -9.53
C SER A 154 7.41 36.70 -10.63
N PHE A 155 6.14 37.00 -10.38
CA PHE A 155 5.33 37.82 -11.29
C PHE A 155 5.61 39.33 -11.11
N GLY A 156 6.28 39.72 -10.03
CA GLY A 156 6.57 41.12 -9.70
C GLY A 156 5.35 41.89 -9.19
N VAL A 157 4.21 41.20 -9.03
CA VAL A 157 2.97 41.75 -8.51
C VAL A 157 2.67 41.06 -7.18
N SER A 158 2.69 41.85 -6.12
CA SER A 158 2.30 41.39 -4.79
C SER A 158 0.81 41.56 -4.59
N ASP A 159 0.18 40.59 -3.93
CA ASP A 159 -1.19 40.71 -3.48
C ASP A 159 -1.32 41.81 -2.40
N ALA A 160 -2.51 42.37 -2.24
CA ALA A 160 -2.77 43.48 -1.31
C ALA A 160 -3.01 43.05 0.15
N GLU A 161 -3.25 41.76 0.40
CA GLU A 161 -3.74 41.25 1.70
C GLU A 161 -2.60 40.62 2.53
N PHE A 162 -1.85 39.71 1.92
CA PHE A 162 -0.75 38.94 2.49
C PHE A 162 0.63 39.43 2.02
N GLY A 163 0.69 40.31 1.01
CA GLY A 163 1.93 40.83 0.45
C GLY A 163 2.81 39.74 -0.16
N LYS A 164 2.21 38.64 -0.65
CA LYS A 164 2.92 37.58 -1.36
C LYS A 164 2.85 37.83 -2.86
N ASP A 165 3.91 37.45 -3.56
CA ASP A 165 3.90 37.44 -5.02
C ASP A 165 2.84 36.45 -5.54
N LEU A 166 2.20 36.77 -6.67
CA LEU A 166 1.19 35.91 -7.26
C LEU A 166 1.67 34.48 -7.56
N SER A 167 2.98 34.28 -7.79
CA SER A 167 3.62 32.95 -7.94
C SER A 167 3.42 32.08 -6.71
N PHE A 168 3.23 32.67 -5.52
CA PHE A 168 2.92 31.91 -4.32
C PHE A 168 1.60 31.16 -4.48
N PHE A 169 0.52 31.82 -4.92
CA PHE A 169 -0.81 31.21 -4.99
C PHE A 169 -0.99 30.27 -6.18
N ILE A 170 -0.36 30.59 -7.32
CA ILE A 170 -0.52 29.76 -8.52
C ILE A 170 0.43 28.56 -8.49
N VAL A 171 1.66 28.74 -7.98
CA VAL A 171 2.68 27.68 -8.04
C VAL A 171 2.91 27.03 -6.69
N THR A 172 3.27 27.82 -5.67
CA THR A 172 3.69 27.29 -4.36
C THR A 172 2.51 26.64 -3.64
N LEU A 173 1.35 27.27 -3.64
CA LEU A 173 0.15 26.78 -2.98
C LEU A 173 -0.37 25.50 -3.64
N GLN A 174 -0.32 25.38 -4.97
CA GLN A 174 -0.67 24.11 -5.64
C GLN A 174 0.24 22.97 -5.22
N MET A 175 1.55 23.23 -5.11
CA MET A 175 2.53 22.25 -4.63
C MET A 175 2.27 21.85 -3.17
N LEU A 176 2.00 22.82 -2.28
CA LEU A 176 1.68 22.56 -0.87
C LEU A 176 0.40 21.75 -0.73
N ASN A 177 -0.66 22.10 -1.47
CA ASN A 177 -1.91 21.33 -1.50
C ASN A 177 -1.68 19.90 -1.99
N PHE A 178 -0.85 19.71 -3.02
CA PHE A 178 -0.50 18.38 -3.48
C PHE A 178 0.20 17.57 -2.39
N ILE A 179 1.25 18.12 -1.77
CA ILE A 179 1.99 17.44 -0.69
C ILE A 179 1.06 17.09 0.47
N GLN A 180 0.23 18.04 0.92
CA GLN A 180 -0.72 17.83 2.00
C GLN A 180 -1.69 16.70 1.67
N ASN A 181 -2.36 16.75 0.51
CA ASN A 181 -3.31 15.71 0.10
C ASN A 181 -2.64 14.34 -0.07
N TRP A 182 -1.40 14.32 -0.57
CA TRP A 182 -0.65 13.09 -0.76
C TRP A 182 -0.25 12.45 0.58
N VAL A 183 0.24 13.24 1.54
CA VAL A 183 0.54 12.79 2.90
C VAL A 183 -0.73 12.33 3.62
N MET A 184 -1.82 13.09 3.52
CA MET A 184 -3.13 12.70 4.04
C MET A 184 -3.58 11.36 3.50
N GLY A 185 -3.46 11.13 2.19
CA GLY A 185 -3.78 9.84 1.58
C GLY A 185 -2.98 8.69 2.18
N ILE A 186 -1.66 8.88 2.40
CA ILE A 186 -0.81 7.87 3.03
C ILE A 186 -1.24 7.61 4.48
N LEU A 187 -1.56 8.65 5.24
CA LEU A 187 -2.02 8.52 6.63
C LEU A 187 -3.37 7.80 6.72
N ILE A 188 -4.34 8.14 5.86
CA ILE A 188 -5.64 7.45 5.78
C ILE A 188 -5.44 5.96 5.50
N VAL A 189 -4.64 5.63 4.48
CA VAL A 189 -4.34 4.23 4.15
C VAL A 189 -3.63 3.54 5.32
N SER A 190 -2.70 4.21 6.00
CA SER A 190 -2.00 3.67 7.17
C SER A 190 -2.95 3.35 8.32
N VAL A 191 -3.89 4.26 8.63
CA VAL A 191 -4.92 4.06 9.66
C VAL A 191 -5.83 2.89 9.31
N VAL A 192 -6.39 2.89 8.09
CA VAL A 192 -7.31 1.86 7.61
C VAL A 192 -6.64 0.49 7.63
N MET A 193 -5.42 0.38 7.07
CA MET A 193 -4.70 -0.89 7.04
C MET A 193 -4.27 -1.35 8.44
N SER A 194 -3.87 -0.46 9.33
CA SER A 194 -3.58 -0.80 10.73
C SER A 194 -4.83 -1.34 11.45
N LEU A 195 -6.00 -0.76 11.20
CA LEU A 195 -7.26 -1.25 11.77
C LEU A 195 -7.58 -2.67 11.27
N PHE A 196 -7.45 -2.93 9.96
CA PHE A 196 -7.63 -4.26 9.39
C PHE A 196 -6.66 -5.29 9.96
N LEU A 197 -5.38 -4.92 10.11
CA LEU A 197 -4.37 -5.81 10.70
C LEU A 197 -4.65 -6.08 12.17
N TYR A 198 -5.06 -5.07 12.94
CA TYR A 198 -5.48 -5.26 14.31
C TYR A 198 -6.67 -6.18 14.44
N ALA A 199 -7.69 -6.01 13.60
CA ALA A 199 -8.86 -6.90 13.56
C ALA A 199 -8.45 -8.33 13.20
N GLY A 200 -7.60 -8.50 12.19
CA GLY A 200 -7.04 -9.80 11.80
C GLY A 200 -6.30 -10.47 12.95
N ILE A 201 -5.36 -9.78 13.60
CA ILE A 201 -4.55 -10.35 14.69
C ILE A 201 -5.42 -10.70 15.93
N TYR A 202 -6.41 -9.89 16.28
CA TYR A 202 -7.31 -10.19 17.40
C TYR A 202 -8.26 -11.35 17.09
N GLY A 203 -8.78 -11.42 15.85
CA GLY A 203 -9.54 -12.57 15.36
C GLY A 203 -8.74 -13.87 15.49
N LEU A 204 -7.45 -13.85 15.13
CA LEU A 204 -6.55 -15.00 15.31
C LEU A 204 -6.31 -15.40 16.77
N ARG A 205 -6.60 -14.52 17.74
CA ARG A 205 -6.48 -14.81 19.17
C ARG A 205 -7.78 -15.23 19.83
N GLY A 206 -8.90 -15.19 19.10
CA GLY A 206 -10.23 -15.50 19.62
C GLY A 206 -10.69 -14.54 20.70
N LEU A 207 -10.11 -13.34 20.71
CA LEU A 207 -10.54 -12.26 21.56
C LEU A 207 -11.57 -11.44 20.79
N ASN A 208 -12.61 -10.98 21.47
CA ASN A 208 -13.46 -9.92 20.93
C ASN A 208 -12.57 -8.75 20.50
N PHE A 209 -12.92 -8.10 19.39
CA PHE A 209 -12.19 -6.94 18.89
C PHE A 209 -12.31 -5.78 19.89
N VAL A 210 -11.38 -5.74 20.84
CA VAL A 210 -11.24 -4.68 21.83
C VAL A 210 -9.91 -4.02 21.56
N LEU A 211 -9.94 -2.77 21.09
CA LEU A 211 -8.72 -1.99 20.91
C LEU A 211 -8.06 -1.79 22.27
N ALA A 212 -6.92 -2.44 22.48
CA ALA A 212 -6.13 -2.19 23.67
C ALA A 212 -5.72 -0.70 23.74
N PRO A 213 -5.52 -0.12 24.94
CA PRO A 213 -5.16 1.29 25.08
C PRO A 213 -3.92 1.71 24.26
N ARG A 214 -2.98 0.79 24.04
CA ARG A 214 -1.79 1.03 23.19
C ARG A 214 -2.13 1.15 21.71
N MET A 215 -3.08 0.35 21.21
CA MET A 215 -3.54 0.42 19.82
C MET A 215 -4.36 1.67 19.57
N LEU A 216 -5.22 2.05 20.53
CA LEU A 216 -5.98 3.29 20.48
C LEU A 216 -5.05 4.51 20.44
N LYS A 217 -3.96 4.50 21.23
CA LYS A 217 -2.92 5.55 21.16
C LYS A 217 -2.23 5.57 19.80
N HIS A 218 -1.87 4.42 19.23
CA HIS A 218 -1.23 4.36 17.91
C HIS A 218 -2.14 4.94 16.82
N ILE A 219 -3.39 4.48 16.74
CA ILE A 219 -4.37 4.99 15.77
C ILE A 219 -4.71 6.45 16.06
N GLY A 220 -4.81 6.84 17.33
CA GLY A 220 -5.09 8.21 17.74
C GLY A 220 -3.97 9.18 17.37
N ILE A 221 -2.71 8.75 17.43
CA ILE A 221 -1.57 9.56 16.95
C ILE A 221 -1.64 9.70 15.43
N LEU A 222 -1.87 8.61 14.69
CA LEU A 222 -2.01 8.67 13.23
C LEU A 222 -3.21 9.52 12.81
N GLY A 223 -4.33 9.41 13.53
CA GLY A 223 -5.54 10.18 13.30
C GLY A 223 -5.44 11.64 13.75
N GLY A 224 -4.58 11.97 14.72
CA GLY A 224 -4.29 13.36 15.08
C GLY A 224 -3.32 14.06 14.12
N LEU A 225 -2.66 13.30 13.23
CA LEU A 225 -1.86 13.83 12.14
C LEU A 225 -2.67 14.04 10.85
N LEU A 226 -3.91 13.52 10.80
CA LEU A 226 -4.93 13.86 9.80
C LEU A 226 -5.58 15.18 10.20
#